data_AF-A0A1M5UH78-F1
#
_entry.id   AF-A0A1M5UH78-F1
#
_cell.length_a   1.000
_cell.length_b   1.000
_cell.length_c   1.000
_cell.angle_alpha   90.00
_cell.angle_beta   90.00
_cell.angle_gamma   90.00
#
_symmetry.space_group_name_H-M   'P 1'
#
loop_
_entity.id
_entity.type
_entity.pdbx_description
1 polymer ?
#
loop_
_entity_poly.entity_id
_entity_poly.type
_entity_poly.pdbx_seq_one_letter_code
_entity_poly.pdbx_strand_id
1 'polypeptide(L)'
;MIRKIEVFSALIILLGIAFYYWILGNHFSGKEIVLSVLIILNIIGLIVNIKHFNSFRKGTHVSYMGYLGTMAFMAITMMLQILELVK
;
A
#
# COMPACT_ATOMS: atom_id res chain seq x y z
N MET A 1 24.33 9.44 10.15
CA MET A 1 23.74 9.56 8.80
C MET A 1 22.79 8.39 8.61
N ILE A 2 21.47 8.60 8.79
CA ILE A 2 20.48 7.52 8.61
C ILE A 2 20.37 7.22 7.12
N ARG A 3 20.47 5.94 6.73
CA ARG A 3 20.41 5.54 5.32
C ARG A 3 18.95 5.63 4.83
N LYS A 4 18.72 6.08 3.59
CA LYS A 4 17.37 6.18 2.98
C LYS A 4 16.55 4.88 3.06
N ILE A 5 17.21 3.73 3.14
CA ILE A 5 16.58 2.42 3.34
C ILE A 5 16.00 2.23 4.74
N GLU A 6 16.67 2.76 5.78
CA GLU A 6 16.21 2.66 7.17
C GLU A 6 14.97 3.53 7.40
N VAL A 7 14.90 4.72 6.80
CA VAL A 7 13.72 5.60 6.85
C VAL A 7 12.51 4.97 6.17
N PHE A 8 12.73 4.31 5.02
CA PHE A 8 11.67 3.64 4.28
C PHE A 8 11.06 2.48 5.06
N SER A 9 11.91 1.64 5.66
CA SER A 9 11.45 0.54 6.51
C SER A 9 10.74 1.07 7.77
N ALA A 10 11.25 2.14 8.39
CA ALA A 10 10.61 2.77 9.55
C ALA A 10 9.21 3.32 9.23
N LEU A 11 9.02 3.92 8.06
CA LEU A 11 7.70 4.39 7.60
C LEU A 11 6.68 3.25 7.45
N ILE A 12 7.10 2.13 6.86
CA ILE A 12 6.23 0.95 6.70
C ILE A 12 5.86 0.37 8.07
N ILE A 13 6.81 0.28 8.99
CA ILE A 13 6.60 -0.22 10.35
C ILE A 13 5.65 0.70 11.12
N LEU A 14 5.85 2.02 11.07
CA LEU A 14 4.97 3.00 11.72
C LEU A 14 3.53 2.92 11.18
N LEU A 15 3.36 2.75 9.87
CA LEU A 15 2.05 2.58 9.25
C LEU A 15 1.34 1.33 9.77
N GLY A 16 2.07 0.20 9.87
CA GLY A 16 1.55 -1.04 10.43
C GLY A 16 1.13 -0.92 11.91
N ILE A 17 1.93 -0.22 12.72
CA ILE A 17 1.63 0.01 14.15
C ILE A 17 0.39 0.89 14.30
N ALA A 18 0.32 2.04 13.62
CA ALA A 18 -0.80 2.97 13.72
C ALA A 18 -2.14 2.30 13.39
N PHE A 19 -2.12 1.44 12.39
CA PHE A 19 -3.29 0.68 11.97
C PHE A 19 -3.64 -0.47 12.91
N TYR A 20 -2.66 -1.18 13.46
CA TYR A 20 -2.92 -2.22 14.45
C TYR A 20 -3.71 -1.65 15.64
N TYR A 21 -3.34 -0.43 16.09
CA TYR A 21 -4.10 0.29 17.10
C TYR A 21 -5.50 0.72 16.63
N TRP A 22 -5.65 1.12 15.36
CA TRP A 22 -6.96 1.47 14.79
C TRP A 22 -7.90 0.26 14.75
N ILE A 23 -7.40 -0.93 14.41
CA ILE A 23 -8.19 -2.17 14.45
C ILE A 23 -8.60 -2.52 15.88
N LEU A 24 -7.66 -2.47 16.83
CA LEU A 24 -7.96 -2.80 18.23
C LEU A 24 -8.93 -1.81 18.90
N GLY A 25 -8.93 -0.55 18.47
CA GLY A 25 -9.81 0.49 18.98
C GLY A 25 -11.25 0.42 18.46
N ASN A 26 -11.50 -0.38 17.40
CA ASN A 26 -12.81 -0.51 16.76
C ASN A 26 -13.36 -1.94 16.92
N HIS A 27 -14.69 -2.08 16.89
CA HIS A 27 -15.38 -3.38 16.93
C HIS A 27 -15.47 -4.00 15.53
N PHE A 28 -14.32 -4.27 14.89
CA PHE A 28 -14.32 -4.87 13.56
C PHE A 28 -14.72 -6.35 13.58
N SER A 29 -15.58 -6.74 12.64
CA SER A 29 -15.84 -8.12 12.27
C SER A 29 -14.63 -8.76 11.59
N GLY A 30 -14.60 -10.09 11.54
CA GLY A 30 -13.51 -10.82 10.86
C GLY A 30 -13.33 -10.44 9.38
N LYS A 31 -14.43 -10.09 8.69
CA LYS A 31 -14.41 -9.59 7.30
C LYS A 31 -13.70 -8.23 7.21
N GLU A 32 -14.02 -7.31 8.11
CA GLU A 32 -13.45 -5.96 8.13
C GLU A 32 -11.95 -5.98 8.48
N ILE A 33 -11.51 -6.90 9.36
CA ILE A 33 -10.08 -7.12 9.63
C ILE A 33 -9.34 -7.53 8.35
N VAL A 34 -9.89 -8.51 7.61
CA VAL A 34 -9.27 -8.98 6.35
C VAL A 34 -9.21 -7.85 5.31
N LEU A 35 -10.31 -7.11 5.12
CA LEU A 35 -10.36 -5.94 4.23
C LEU A 35 -9.33 -4.88 4.61
N SER A 36 -9.22 -4.59 5.91
CA SER A 36 -8.31 -3.60 6.43
C SER A 36 -6.85 -4.02 6.18
N VAL A 37 -6.50 -5.29 6.39
CA VAL A 37 -5.15 -5.82 6.10
C VAL A 37 -4.84 -5.74 4.60
N LEU A 38 -5.80 -6.06 3.75
CA LEU A 38 -5.68 -5.95 2.30
C LEU A 38 -5.41 -4.50 1.84
N ILE A 39 -6.10 -3.51 2.44
CA ILE A 39 -5.84 -2.08 2.19
C ILE A 39 -4.39 -1.74 2.51
N ILE A 40 -3.87 -2.21 3.63
CA ILE A 40 -2.48 -1.95 4.02
C ILE A 40 -1.47 -2.56 3.07
N LEU A 41 -1.68 -3.82 2.67
CA LEU A 41 -0.77 -4.46 1.72
C LEU A 41 -0.74 -3.68 0.39
N ASN A 42 -1.88 -3.15 -0.04
CA ASN A 42 -1.98 -2.25 -1.19
C ASN A 42 -1.22 -0.93 -0.96
N ILE A 43 -1.37 -0.29 0.20
CA ILE A 43 -0.63 0.94 0.54
C ILE A 43 0.89 0.69 0.53
N ILE A 44 1.35 -0.41 1.14
CA ILE A 44 2.77 -0.80 1.15
C ILE A 44 3.26 -1.04 -0.28
N GLY A 45 2.50 -1.81 -1.08
CA GLY A 45 2.82 -2.06 -2.49
C GLY A 45 2.95 -0.79 -3.32
N LEU A 46 2.05 0.19 -3.10
CA LEU A 46 2.07 1.49 -3.77
C LEU A 46 3.29 2.32 -3.36
N ILE A 47 3.62 2.36 -2.07
CA ILE A 47 4.82 3.04 -1.55
C ILE A 47 6.11 2.44 -2.15
N VAL A 48 6.21 1.11 -2.23
CA VAL A 48 7.33 0.42 -2.87
C VAL A 48 7.39 0.76 -4.36
N ASN A 49 6.27 0.70 -5.06
CA ASN A 49 6.21 1.03 -6.48
C ASN A 49 6.63 2.47 -6.77
N ILE A 50 6.21 3.45 -5.97
CA ILE A 50 6.64 4.85 -6.10
C ILE A 50 8.16 4.99 -5.96
N LYS A 51 8.77 4.27 -4.99
CA LYS A 51 10.22 4.28 -4.81
C LYS A 51 10.98 3.79 -6.05
N HIS A 52 10.41 2.84 -6.79
CA HIS A 52 11.00 2.27 -8.01
C HIS A 52 10.60 2.99 -9.30
N PHE A 53 9.73 4.02 -9.25
CA PHE A 53 9.24 4.75 -10.42
C PHE A 53 10.34 5.20 -11.37
N ASN A 54 11.42 5.79 -10.84
CA ASN A 54 12.52 6.28 -11.67
C ASN A 54 13.26 5.16 -12.43
N SER A 55 13.32 3.96 -11.87
CA SER A 55 13.91 2.80 -12.57
C SER A 55 13.01 2.35 -13.71
N PHE A 56 11.70 2.27 -13.50
CA PHE A 56 10.74 1.91 -14.55
C PHE A 56 10.66 2.96 -15.66
N ARG A 57 10.68 4.25 -15.30
CA ARG A 57 10.68 5.36 -16.26
C ARG A 57 11.90 5.38 -17.17
N LYS A 58 13.05 4.94 -16.68
CA LYS A 58 14.30 4.83 -17.46
C LYS A 58 14.44 3.51 -18.22
N GLY A 59 13.51 2.57 -18.01
CA GLY A 59 13.50 1.26 -18.67
C GLY A 59 12.86 1.29 -20.06
N THR A 60 12.30 0.16 -20.48
CA THR A 60 11.58 0.07 -21.75
C THR A 60 10.17 0.65 -21.65
N HIS A 61 9.60 1.08 -22.78
CA HIS A 61 8.21 1.54 -22.86
C HIS A 61 7.22 0.49 -22.31
N VAL A 62 7.47 -0.80 -22.58
CA VAL A 62 6.66 -1.91 -22.06
C VAL A 62 6.74 -1.99 -20.54
N SER A 63 7.94 -1.84 -19.96
CA SER A 63 8.13 -1.82 -18.50
C SER A 63 7.41 -0.64 -17.84
N TYR A 64 7.43 0.53 -18.47
CA TYR A 64 6.72 1.71 -17.97
C TYR A 64 5.19 1.54 -18.02
N MET A 65 4.65 0.99 -19.11
CA MET A 65 3.22 0.69 -19.23
C MET A 65 2.76 -0.38 -18.21
N GLY A 66 3.56 -1.43 -17.99
CA GLY A 66 3.28 -2.44 -16.97
C GLY A 66 3.28 -1.86 -15.54
N TYR A 67 4.18 -0.92 -15.25
CA TYR A 67 4.19 -0.20 -13.99
C TYR A 67 2.91 0.63 -13.79
N LEU A 68 2.49 1.41 -14.79
CA LEU A 68 1.26 2.19 -14.72
C LEU A 68 0.01 1.31 -14.54
N GLY A 69 -0.05 0.18 -15.24
CA GLY A 69 -1.14 -0.79 -15.08
C GLY A 69 -1.21 -1.38 -13.67
N THR A 70 -0.05 -1.71 -13.07
CA THR A 70 0.01 -2.19 -11.69
C THR A 70 -0.47 -1.12 -10.69
N MET A 71 -0.02 0.13 -10.86
CA MET A 71 -0.45 1.25 -10.01
C MET A 71 -1.96 1.50 -10.12
N ALA A 72 -2.53 1.44 -11.33
CA ALA A 72 -3.96 1.60 -11.56
C ALA A 72 -4.77 0.48 -10.92
N PHE A 73 -4.34 -0.77 -11.06
CA PHE A 73 -4.99 -1.92 -10.44
C PHE A 73 -4.98 -1.83 -8.90
N MET A 74 -3.84 -1.46 -8.30
CA MET A 74 -3.74 -1.24 -6.86
C MET A 74 -4.69 -0.12 -6.41
N ALA A 75 -4.76 1.00 -7.13
CA ALA A 75 -5.68 2.10 -6.79
C ALA A 75 -7.15 1.67 -6.83
N ILE A 76 -7.57 0.92 -7.87
CA ILE A 76 -8.94 0.43 -8.01
C ILE A 76 -9.29 -0.56 -6.90
N THR A 77 -8.42 -1.55 -6.64
CA THR A 77 -8.66 -2.54 -5.58
C THR A 77 -8.71 -1.90 -4.20
N MET A 78 -7.87 -0.90 -3.93
CA MET A 78 -7.91 -0.15 -2.68
C MET A 78 -9.22 0.63 -2.52
N MET A 79 -9.71 1.27 -3.60
CA MET A 79 -11.02 1.94 -3.59
C MET A 79 -12.17 0.95 -3.32
N LEU A 80 -12.15 -0.23 -3.95
CA LEU A 80 -13.16 -1.27 -3.72
C LEU A 80 -13.12 -1.79 -2.28
N GLN A 81 -11.94 -2.00 -1.71
CA GLN A 81 -11.78 -2.45 -0.32
C GLN A 81 -12.31 -1.40 0.67
N ILE A 82 -12.02 -0.12 0.43
CA ILE A 82 -12.54 0.98 1.28
C ILE A 82 -14.07 1.07 1.18
N LEU A 83 -14.63 1.00 -0.03
CA LEU A 83 -16.07 1.00 -0.23
C LEU A 83 -16.75 -0.16 0.50
N GLU A 84 -16.14 -1.34 0.51
CA GLU A 84 -16.66 -2.52 1.19
C GLU A 84 -16.51 -2.44 2.73
N LEU A 85 -15.56 -1.64 3.23
CA LEU A 85 -15.36 -1.39 4.67
C LEU A 85 -16.35 -0.35 5.22
N VAL A 86 -16.84 0.57 4.37
CA VAL A 86 -17.73 1.67 4.78
C VAL A 86 -19.22 1.29 4.61
N LYS A 87 -19.53 0.20 3.90
CA LYS A 87 -20.88 -0.36 3.79
C LYS A 87 -21.32 -1.03 5.09
#